data_AF-A0A353VCI2-F1
#
_entry.id   AF-A0A353VCI2-F1
#
_cell.length_a   1.000
_cell.length_b   1.000
_cell.length_c   1.000
_cell.angle_alpha   90.00
_cell.angle_beta   90.00
_cell.angle_gamma   90.00
#
_symmetry.space_group_name_H-M   'P 1'
#
loop_
_entity.id
_entity.type
_entity.pdbx_description
1 polymer ?
#
loop_
_entity_poly.entity_id
_entity_poly.type
_entity_poly.pdbx_seq_one_letter_code
_entity_poly.pdbx_strand_id
1 'polypeptide(L)'
;MITMRGLLTVLGVGGALLVAAGDAAQAQTFNSGSTGADGAFTPASNVTLTVPPSGIFHFTTVTIPAGVTVTFARNAANTPVILLASGDVTIAGTLDLIGAPGGAGAFATLLAPNGGLGGPGGFAGGAGASGIVSTTAGTGVGPGGGIGGTAANAGGGGGGFQTAGAAGAGGTAGGGGTTYGTAALLPIVGGSGGGGGGAAFGNTGWGGGGGGGALVIASSGTLTFSGTILARGGAGGSFGFNTFGPGASGGGSGGAVRLVATTLAGSGGTIDVRGGAGGPGTGFSAGGAGGVGRVRLEAFTTTVSVNFQGVTPSQGLPNSAVLPNAPILRIASIAGVPAPAAPTGSLASPDVTLPAGTPNPVSVVLEGANIPPGTTVTVRVQGQVGSVSSTTVTLTGTAAATTAPASLVIPTDQPSVLTASASFILLAGVGGGPVFVQGEAVERVRVTAGWGAASQVAYITKSGREIVLGAGR
;
A
#
# COMPACT_ATOMS: atom_id res chain seq x y z
N MET A 1 -62.95 72.49 15.61
CA MET A 1 -62.82 71.23 14.86
C MET A 1 -62.03 70.25 15.73
N ILE A 2 -62.75 69.31 16.37
CA ILE A 2 -62.38 67.91 16.67
C ILE A 2 -60.93 67.62 17.19
N THR A 3 -60.85 67.33 18.51
CA THR A 3 -60.14 66.23 19.22
C THR A 3 -58.87 65.56 18.64
N MET A 4 -57.85 65.29 19.48
CA MET A 4 -57.57 63.99 20.17
C MET A 4 -56.09 63.79 20.57
N ARG A 5 -55.89 62.90 21.56
CA ARG A 5 -54.65 62.42 22.22
C ARG A 5 -53.65 61.71 21.30
N GLY A 6 -52.37 61.66 21.71
CA GLY A 6 -51.35 60.75 21.15
C GLY A 6 -50.14 60.53 22.06
N LEU A 7 -50.09 59.34 22.66
CA LEU A 7 -49.00 58.68 23.40
C LEU A 7 -47.84 58.29 22.46
N LEU A 8 -46.55 58.36 22.85
CA LEU A 8 -45.55 57.26 22.67
C LEU A 8 -44.09 57.54 23.15
N THR A 9 -43.61 56.59 23.96
CA THR A 9 -42.27 55.93 24.03
C THR A 9 -40.98 56.63 24.49
N VAL A 10 -40.44 56.01 25.55
CA VAL A 10 -39.09 56.06 26.13
C VAL A 10 -38.09 55.31 25.24
N LEU A 11 -36.88 55.86 25.06
CA LEU A 11 -35.68 55.09 24.69
C LEU A 11 -34.50 55.61 25.53
N GLY A 12 -34.16 54.91 26.62
CA GLY A 12 -32.97 55.15 27.44
C GLY A 12 -32.13 53.88 27.46
N VAL A 13 -30.98 53.94 26.79
CA VAL A 13 -30.05 52.82 26.57
C VAL A 13 -29.44 52.35 27.88
N GLY A 14 -29.71 51.10 28.27
CA GLY A 14 -28.98 50.39 29.32
C GLY A 14 -27.69 49.80 28.77
N GLY A 15 -26.54 50.23 29.27
CA GLY A 15 -25.24 49.63 28.99
C GLY A 15 -25.10 48.29 29.70
N ALA A 16 -25.15 47.18 28.94
CA ALA A 16 -24.75 45.87 29.43
C ALA A 16 -23.23 45.72 29.23
N LEU A 17 -22.50 45.65 30.35
CA LEU A 17 -21.09 45.29 30.38
C LEU A 17 -20.97 43.80 30.01
N LEU A 18 -20.60 43.52 28.76
CA LEU A 18 -20.33 42.17 28.28
C LEU A 18 -18.98 41.72 28.86
N VAL A 19 -18.99 40.97 29.96
CA VAL A 19 -17.81 40.23 30.43
C VAL A 19 -17.62 39.08 29.45
N ALA A 20 -16.70 39.24 28.50
CA ALA A 20 -16.19 38.13 27.71
C ALA A 20 -15.41 37.21 28.64
N ALA A 21 -16.08 36.20 29.19
CA ALA A 21 -15.40 35.01 29.68
C ALA A 21 -14.68 34.42 28.47
N GLY A 22 -13.36 34.56 28.44
CA GLY A 22 -12.54 33.83 27.49
C GLY A 22 -12.72 32.35 27.82
N ASP A 23 -13.53 31.66 27.04
CA ASP A 23 -13.51 30.20 26.99
C ASP A 23 -12.05 29.82 26.77
N ALA A 24 -11.44 29.16 27.77
CA ALA A 24 -10.14 28.56 27.60
C ALA A 24 -10.27 27.62 26.39
N ALA A 25 -9.66 28.01 25.27
CA ALA A 25 -9.63 27.20 24.07
C ALA A 25 -9.05 25.84 24.48
N GLN A 26 -9.92 24.83 24.59
CA GLN A 26 -9.51 23.46 24.82
C GLN A 26 -8.60 23.11 23.64
N ALA A 27 -7.30 22.94 23.90
CA ALA A 27 -6.38 22.46 22.89
C ALA A 27 -6.97 21.17 22.32
N GLN A 28 -7.24 21.13 21.02
CA GLN A 28 -7.78 19.93 20.39
C GLN A 28 -6.75 18.82 20.57
N THR A 29 -7.14 17.75 21.26
CA THR A 29 -6.25 16.61 21.54
C THR A 29 -6.55 15.47 20.61
N PHE A 30 -5.52 14.90 19.99
CA PHE A 30 -5.62 13.66 19.24
C PHE A 30 -5.16 12.49 20.12
N ASN A 31 -5.81 11.34 19.98
CA ASN A 31 -5.37 10.10 20.62
C ASN A 31 -4.86 9.14 19.55
N SER A 32 -3.58 8.76 19.63
CA SER A 32 -2.95 7.84 18.70
C SER A 32 -3.48 6.40 18.79
N GLY A 33 -4.12 6.03 19.90
CA GLY A 33 -4.49 4.65 20.21
C GLY A 33 -3.32 3.80 20.73
N SER A 34 -2.18 4.40 21.06
CA SER A 34 -1.08 3.67 21.71
C SER A 34 -1.46 3.23 23.13
N THR A 35 -1.19 1.97 23.45
CA THR A 35 -1.32 1.43 24.82
C THR A 35 -0.06 1.67 25.67
N GLY A 36 1.06 2.06 25.04
CA GLY A 36 2.36 2.20 25.71
C GLY A 36 3.05 0.88 26.09
N ALA A 37 2.54 -0.26 25.63
CA ALA A 37 3.03 -1.59 25.99
C ALA A 37 4.51 -1.84 25.59
N ASP A 38 5.00 -1.17 24.55
CA ASP A 38 6.38 -1.29 24.07
C ASP A 38 7.35 -0.27 24.72
N GLY A 39 6.88 0.54 25.68
CA GLY A 39 7.69 1.52 26.39
C GLY A 39 8.23 2.63 25.49
N ALA A 40 9.32 3.28 25.91
CA ALA A 40 9.95 4.34 25.13
C ALA A 40 10.96 3.75 24.12
N PHE A 41 10.88 4.16 22.86
CA PHE A 41 11.82 3.74 21.83
C PHE A 41 12.86 4.82 21.53
N THR A 42 14.10 4.60 21.98
CA THR A 42 15.23 5.51 21.75
C THR A 42 16.52 4.73 21.44
N PRO A 43 16.67 4.23 20.20
CA PRO A 43 17.86 3.47 19.82
C PRO A 43 19.12 4.35 19.83
N ALA A 44 20.19 3.87 20.46
CA ALA A 44 21.48 4.56 20.52
C ALA A 44 22.38 4.33 19.28
N SER A 45 22.05 3.34 18.46
CA SER A 45 22.76 2.97 17.23
C SER A 45 21.77 2.44 16.20
N ASN A 46 22.25 2.21 14.97
CA ASN A 46 21.44 1.57 13.92
C ASN A 46 20.81 0.27 14.42
N VAL A 47 19.54 0.07 14.12
CA VAL A 47 18.77 -1.08 14.61
C VAL A 47 17.78 -1.56 13.56
N THR A 48 17.60 -2.87 13.49
CA THR A 48 16.51 -3.50 12.73
C THR A 48 15.39 -3.90 13.70
N LEU A 49 14.21 -3.28 13.57
CA LEU A 49 13.02 -3.67 14.32
C LEU A 49 12.34 -4.85 13.64
N THR A 50 12.02 -5.90 14.41
CA THR A 50 11.17 -6.99 13.91
C THR A 50 9.73 -6.55 13.97
N VAL A 51 9.05 -6.49 12.81
CA VAL A 51 7.65 -6.03 12.75
C VAL A 51 6.76 -7.09 13.39
N PRO A 52 5.90 -6.74 14.38
CA PRO A 52 4.97 -7.69 14.97
C PRO A 52 3.95 -8.16 13.94
N PRO A 53 3.27 -9.31 14.12
CA PRO A 53 2.27 -9.80 13.17
C PRO A 53 1.15 -8.79 12.82
N SER A 54 0.82 -7.88 13.74
CA SER A 54 -0.15 -6.80 13.53
C SER A 54 0.38 -5.65 12.68
N GLY A 55 1.70 -5.50 12.58
CA GLY A 55 2.35 -4.30 12.03
C GLY A 55 2.35 -3.09 12.97
N ILE A 56 1.76 -3.20 14.16
CA ILE A 56 1.52 -2.08 15.08
C ILE A 56 2.44 -2.19 16.29
N PHE A 57 3.16 -1.11 16.55
CA PHE A 57 3.91 -0.86 17.78
C PHE A 57 3.17 0.16 18.65
N HIS A 58 3.14 -0.07 19.95
CA HIS A 58 2.50 0.76 20.97
C HIS A 58 3.53 1.34 21.94
N PHE A 59 4.20 2.42 21.54
CA PHE A 59 5.19 3.11 22.37
C PHE A 59 4.58 4.17 23.30
N THR A 60 5.30 4.52 24.35
CA THR A 60 5.05 5.74 25.11
C THR A 60 5.60 6.95 24.35
N THR A 61 6.87 6.93 23.97
CA THR A 61 7.53 7.93 23.13
C THR A 61 8.42 7.28 22.07
N VAL A 62 8.68 8.00 20.98
CA VAL A 62 9.63 7.55 19.94
C VAL A 62 10.64 8.65 19.70
N THR A 63 11.93 8.36 19.85
CA THR A 63 13.02 9.30 19.56
C THR A 63 14.06 8.59 18.71
N ILE A 64 14.18 8.97 17.43
CA ILE A 64 15.22 8.47 16.54
C ILE A 64 16.30 9.55 16.42
N PRO A 65 17.46 9.38 17.09
CA PRO A 65 18.52 10.39 17.09
C PRO A 65 19.13 10.60 15.70
N ALA A 66 19.71 11.78 15.47
CA ALA A 66 20.49 12.05 14.27
C ALA A 66 21.64 11.03 14.13
N GLY A 67 21.90 10.56 12.91
CA GLY A 67 22.90 9.53 12.63
C GLY A 67 22.45 8.08 12.90
N VAL A 68 21.28 7.87 13.50
CA VAL A 68 20.69 6.54 13.70
C VAL A 68 19.77 6.18 12.54
N THR A 69 19.94 4.97 11.99
CA THR A 69 19.05 4.37 10.99
C THR A 69 18.26 3.23 11.59
N VAL A 70 16.94 3.29 11.45
CA VAL A 70 16.03 2.21 11.80
C VAL A 70 15.53 1.54 10.51
N THR A 71 15.81 0.26 10.39
CA THR A 71 15.26 -0.63 9.35
C THR A 71 14.20 -1.53 9.98
N PHE A 72 13.34 -2.13 9.14
CA PHE A 72 12.28 -3.01 9.62
C PHE A 72 12.37 -4.39 8.94
N ALA A 73 12.49 -5.44 9.75
CA ALA A 73 12.42 -6.81 9.26
C ALA A 73 10.94 -7.18 9.02
N ARG A 74 10.61 -7.54 7.78
CA ARG A 74 9.26 -7.89 7.35
C ARG A 74 8.75 -9.10 8.13
N ASN A 75 7.50 -9.03 8.59
CA ASN A 75 6.80 -10.20 9.10
C ASN A 75 6.29 -11.07 7.94
N ALA A 76 5.74 -12.24 8.26
CA ALA A 76 5.24 -13.20 7.26
C ALA A 76 4.16 -12.61 6.32
N ALA A 77 3.36 -11.67 6.83
CA ALA A 77 2.32 -10.97 6.09
C ALA A 77 2.74 -9.58 5.63
N ASN A 78 4.05 -9.32 5.50
CA ASN A 78 4.68 -8.04 5.14
C ASN A 78 3.79 -6.82 5.41
N THR A 79 3.33 -6.67 6.65
CA THR A 79 2.33 -5.66 6.98
C THR A 79 2.96 -4.26 6.89
N PRO A 80 2.15 -3.22 6.70
CA PRO A 80 2.60 -1.86 6.94
C PRO A 80 3.17 -1.70 8.36
N VAL A 81 4.10 -0.75 8.51
CA VAL A 81 4.68 -0.39 9.81
C VAL A 81 3.87 0.74 10.41
N ILE A 82 3.36 0.55 11.62
CA ILE A 82 2.53 1.51 12.33
C ILE A 82 3.17 1.77 13.70
N LEU A 83 3.66 2.99 13.90
CA LEU A 83 4.24 3.44 15.17
C LEU A 83 3.22 4.32 15.89
N LEU A 84 2.61 3.81 16.96
CA LEU A 84 1.71 4.58 17.82
C LEU A 84 2.46 5.02 19.07
N ALA A 85 2.38 6.31 19.41
CA ALA A 85 2.98 6.88 20.61
C ALA A 85 1.93 7.62 21.44
N SER A 86 1.85 7.32 22.75
CA SER A 86 0.94 8.02 23.65
C SER A 86 1.45 9.41 24.07
N GLY A 87 2.75 9.68 23.86
CA GLY A 87 3.40 10.98 24.00
C GLY A 87 4.11 11.42 22.73
N ASP A 88 5.14 12.24 22.89
CA ASP A 88 5.83 12.90 21.78
C ASP A 88 6.68 11.95 20.93
N VAL A 89 6.85 12.33 19.67
CA VAL A 89 7.69 11.64 18.69
C VAL A 89 8.70 12.62 18.10
N THR A 90 9.99 12.24 18.11
CA THR A 90 11.07 12.98 17.47
C THR A 90 11.80 12.10 16.46
N ILE A 91 11.81 12.50 15.19
CA ILE A 91 12.55 11.80 14.13
C ILE A 91 13.63 12.73 13.58
N ALA A 92 14.86 12.57 14.05
CA ALA A 92 16.04 13.28 13.56
C ALA A 92 16.97 12.38 12.73
N GLY A 93 16.90 11.06 12.94
CA GLY A 93 17.61 10.05 12.14
C GLY A 93 16.84 9.58 10.91
N THR A 94 17.13 8.36 10.47
CA THR A 94 16.58 7.76 9.24
C THR A 94 15.64 6.61 9.57
N LEU A 95 14.47 6.59 8.94
CA LEU A 95 13.59 5.40 8.84
C LEU A 95 13.68 4.85 7.42
N ASP A 96 14.15 3.61 7.26
CA ASP A 96 14.37 2.98 5.95
C ASP A 96 13.36 1.86 5.66
N LEU A 97 12.57 2.08 4.62
CA LEU A 97 11.53 1.20 4.10
C LEU A 97 11.67 1.01 2.58
N ILE A 98 12.88 1.15 2.02
CA ILE A 98 13.12 1.06 0.58
C ILE A 98 12.79 -0.34 0.03
N GLY A 99 12.14 -0.39 -1.14
CA GLY A 99 11.99 -1.61 -1.92
C GLY A 99 13.32 -2.06 -2.51
N ALA A 100 13.60 -3.36 -2.48
CA ALA A 100 14.86 -3.90 -2.99
C ALA A 100 14.93 -3.79 -4.53
N PRO A 101 16.14 -3.61 -5.09
CA PRO A 101 16.33 -3.63 -6.53
C PRO A 101 15.98 -4.99 -7.12
N GLY A 102 15.66 -4.98 -8.40
CA GLY A 102 15.53 -6.17 -9.20
C GLY A 102 16.83 -6.97 -9.27
N GLY A 103 16.72 -8.30 -9.19
CA GLY A 103 17.84 -9.22 -9.25
C GLY A 103 18.41 -9.38 -10.66
N ALA A 104 19.62 -9.95 -10.71
CA ALA A 104 20.37 -10.08 -11.95
C ALA A 104 19.72 -11.07 -12.93
N GLY A 105 19.77 -10.73 -14.22
CA GLY A 105 19.58 -11.69 -15.32
C GLY A 105 20.87 -12.48 -15.59
N ALA A 106 20.83 -13.39 -16.56
CA ALA A 106 21.99 -14.20 -16.93
C ALA A 106 21.95 -14.62 -18.40
N PHE A 107 23.13 -14.76 -19.03
CA PHE A 107 23.30 -15.46 -20.31
C PHE A 107 23.33 -16.99 -20.12
N ALA A 108 22.44 -17.46 -19.25
CA ALA A 108 22.22 -18.84 -18.87
C ALA A 108 20.82 -18.93 -18.27
N THR A 109 20.30 -20.15 -18.14
CA THR A 109 19.01 -20.39 -17.50
C THR A 109 19.16 -20.41 -15.98
N LEU A 110 18.37 -19.57 -15.32
CA LEU A 110 18.13 -19.58 -13.89
C LEU A 110 16.63 -19.82 -13.66
N LEU A 111 16.33 -20.75 -12.76
CA LEU A 111 14.96 -21.12 -12.40
C LEU A 111 14.45 -20.40 -11.15
N ALA A 112 15.34 -19.70 -10.44
CA ALA A 112 15.00 -18.93 -9.26
C ALA A 112 14.35 -17.58 -9.64
N PRO A 113 13.23 -17.18 -9.00
CA PRO A 113 12.70 -15.84 -9.16
C PRO A 113 13.73 -14.79 -8.74
N ASN A 114 13.93 -13.78 -9.58
CA ASN A 114 14.89 -12.70 -9.33
C ASN A 114 14.21 -11.32 -9.17
N GLY A 115 12.92 -11.27 -8.90
CA GLY A 115 12.21 -10.01 -8.61
C GLY A 115 12.65 -9.38 -7.29
N GLY A 116 12.75 -8.05 -7.26
CA GLY A 116 13.11 -7.29 -6.06
C GLY A 116 12.04 -7.40 -4.98
N LEU A 117 12.46 -7.64 -3.74
CA LEU A 117 11.56 -7.69 -2.60
C LEU A 117 10.93 -6.32 -2.32
N GLY A 118 9.62 -6.27 -2.04
CA GLY A 118 8.98 -5.04 -1.56
C GLY A 118 9.51 -4.63 -0.19
N GLY A 119 9.55 -3.32 0.08
CA GLY A 119 9.83 -2.81 1.42
C GLY A 119 8.77 -3.26 2.45
N PRO A 120 8.94 -2.95 3.74
CA PRO A 120 7.94 -3.24 4.77
C PRO A 120 6.56 -2.66 4.38
N GLY A 121 5.56 -3.50 4.14
CA GLY A 121 4.24 -3.06 3.64
C GLY A 121 4.12 -2.84 2.13
N GLY A 122 5.21 -2.99 1.37
CA GLY A 122 5.29 -2.86 -0.09
C GLY A 122 5.30 -4.21 -0.83
N PHE A 123 5.09 -4.19 -2.14
CA PHE A 123 4.94 -5.39 -2.96
C PHE A 123 6.21 -5.73 -3.76
N ALA A 124 6.43 -7.01 -4.07
CA ALA A 124 7.59 -7.48 -4.83
C ALA A 124 7.53 -7.17 -6.34
N GLY A 125 8.69 -7.05 -6.97
CA GLY A 125 8.84 -6.98 -8.41
C GLY A 125 8.67 -8.33 -9.10
N GLY A 126 8.39 -8.30 -10.40
CA GLY A 126 8.21 -9.49 -11.23
C GLY A 126 9.53 -10.17 -11.55
N ALA A 127 9.51 -11.50 -11.68
CA ALA A 127 10.68 -12.25 -12.15
C ALA A 127 10.97 -11.93 -13.62
N GLY A 128 12.24 -11.93 -14.00
CA GLY A 128 12.64 -11.95 -15.41
C GLY A 128 12.20 -13.25 -16.10
N ALA A 129 12.13 -13.22 -17.42
CA ALA A 129 11.83 -14.43 -18.19
C ALA A 129 12.88 -15.52 -17.95
N SER A 130 12.50 -16.80 -17.85
CA SER A 130 13.45 -17.91 -17.63
C SER A 130 14.12 -18.41 -18.93
N GLY A 131 13.59 -18.02 -20.10
CA GLY A 131 14.14 -18.35 -21.41
C GLY A 131 14.10 -19.84 -21.77
N ILE A 132 13.60 -20.72 -20.91
CA ILE A 132 13.31 -22.12 -21.24
C ILE A 132 11.80 -22.36 -21.21
N VAL A 133 11.14 -21.94 -20.13
CA VAL A 133 9.69 -22.13 -19.94
C VAL A 133 8.90 -21.05 -20.69
N SER A 134 9.43 -19.82 -20.71
CA SER A 134 8.84 -18.72 -21.46
C SER A 134 9.88 -17.62 -21.74
N THR A 135 9.71 -16.93 -22.87
CA THR A 135 10.37 -15.64 -23.16
C THR A 135 9.66 -14.47 -22.47
N THR A 136 8.48 -14.72 -21.88
CA THR A 136 7.67 -13.73 -21.16
C THR A 136 8.07 -13.65 -19.70
N ALA A 137 8.39 -12.44 -19.25
CA ALA A 137 8.70 -12.13 -17.87
C ALA A 137 7.45 -11.99 -17.00
N GLY A 138 7.63 -12.15 -15.69
CA GLY A 138 6.57 -11.97 -14.71
C GLY A 138 6.20 -10.49 -14.52
N THR A 139 4.92 -10.22 -14.25
CA THR A 139 4.46 -8.89 -13.85
C THR A 139 4.86 -8.61 -12.40
N GLY A 140 5.13 -7.36 -12.05
CA GLY A 140 5.24 -6.93 -10.66
C GLY A 140 3.95 -7.20 -9.90
N VAL A 141 4.05 -7.38 -8.59
CA VAL A 141 2.89 -7.64 -7.73
C VAL A 141 2.42 -6.34 -7.06
N GLY A 142 1.19 -6.37 -6.55
CA GLY A 142 0.50 -5.19 -5.99
C GLY A 142 -0.57 -4.61 -6.93
N PRO A 143 -1.49 -3.76 -6.43
CA PRO A 143 -2.62 -3.25 -7.22
C PRO A 143 -2.24 -2.44 -8.45
N GLY A 144 -1.02 -1.89 -8.47
CA GLY A 144 -0.41 -1.20 -9.60
C GLY A 144 0.83 -1.92 -10.11
N GLY A 145 0.89 -3.25 -10.08
CA GLY A 145 2.05 -4.00 -10.57
C GLY A 145 2.36 -3.73 -12.06
N GLY A 146 3.63 -3.48 -12.39
CA GLY A 146 4.05 -3.27 -13.78
C GLY A 146 4.04 -4.57 -14.59
N ILE A 147 3.69 -4.52 -15.88
CA ILE A 147 3.62 -5.71 -16.73
C ILE A 147 5.03 -6.14 -17.16
N GLY A 148 5.30 -7.45 -17.25
CA GLY A 148 6.58 -7.99 -17.73
C GLY A 148 6.71 -7.90 -19.25
N GLY A 149 7.94 -7.81 -19.76
CA GLY A 149 8.20 -7.87 -21.21
C GLY A 149 7.93 -9.27 -21.77
N THR A 150 7.33 -9.37 -22.97
CA THR A 150 6.86 -10.65 -23.52
C THR A 150 7.74 -11.27 -24.60
N ALA A 151 8.81 -10.57 -25.01
CA ALA A 151 9.76 -11.06 -26.01
C ALA A 151 11.21 -10.75 -25.62
N ALA A 152 12.15 -11.28 -26.41
CA ALA A 152 13.55 -10.90 -26.33
C ALA A 152 13.68 -9.38 -26.44
N ASN A 153 14.55 -8.79 -25.61
CA ASN A 153 14.83 -7.35 -25.55
C ASN A 153 13.64 -6.48 -25.08
N ALA A 154 12.49 -7.05 -24.69
CA ALA A 154 11.33 -6.29 -24.24
C ALA A 154 11.49 -5.82 -22.79
N GLY A 155 11.43 -4.51 -22.58
CA GLY A 155 11.52 -3.89 -21.27
C GLY A 155 10.29 -4.16 -20.40
N GLY A 156 10.48 -4.37 -19.09
CA GLY A 156 9.39 -4.44 -18.13
C GLY A 156 8.81 -3.06 -17.79
N GLY A 157 7.51 -2.98 -17.54
CA GLY A 157 6.84 -1.75 -17.12
C GLY A 157 7.05 -1.45 -15.63
N GLY A 158 7.10 -0.17 -15.25
CA GLY A 158 7.23 0.25 -13.86
C GLY A 158 5.94 0.04 -13.06
N GLY A 159 6.05 -0.16 -11.75
CA GLY A 159 4.87 -0.20 -10.86
C GLY A 159 4.21 1.19 -10.75
N GLY A 160 2.89 1.27 -10.67
CA GLY A 160 2.14 2.50 -10.38
C GLY A 160 1.81 2.63 -8.89
N PHE A 161 1.51 3.84 -8.41
CA PHE A 161 0.83 4.09 -7.14
C PHE A 161 0.05 5.42 -7.16
N GLN A 162 0.63 6.54 -6.73
CA GLN A 162 -0.01 7.86 -6.88
C GLN A 162 -0.08 8.27 -8.35
N THR A 163 0.99 8.00 -9.09
CA THR A 163 1.04 8.12 -10.55
C THR A 163 1.13 6.74 -11.17
N ALA A 164 0.70 6.62 -12.43
CA ALA A 164 0.96 5.40 -13.19
C ALA A 164 2.47 5.18 -13.32
N GLY A 165 2.89 3.91 -13.39
CA GLY A 165 4.24 3.57 -13.81
C GLY A 165 4.43 3.86 -15.30
N ALA A 166 5.67 4.06 -15.74
CA ALA A 166 5.97 4.16 -17.16
C ALA A 166 5.96 2.76 -17.81
N ALA A 167 5.62 2.68 -19.09
CA ALA A 167 5.85 1.48 -19.88
C ALA A 167 7.35 1.24 -20.09
N GLY A 168 7.74 -0.02 -20.31
CA GLY A 168 9.07 -0.35 -20.83
C GLY A 168 9.19 0.04 -22.32
N ALA A 169 10.38 -0.15 -22.88
CA ALA A 169 10.65 0.03 -24.31
C ALA A 169 10.76 -1.31 -25.05
N GLY A 170 10.52 -1.28 -26.37
CA GLY A 170 10.61 -2.44 -27.27
C GLY A 170 9.27 -2.83 -27.91
N GLY A 171 9.31 -3.67 -28.95
CA GLY A 171 8.12 -4.02 -29.76
C GLY A 171 7.00 -4.71 -28.98
N THR A 172 7.32 -5.39 -27.87
CA THR A 172 6.34 -6.02 -26.97
C THR A 172 6.65 -5.74 -25.50
N ALA A 173 6.95 -4.46 -25.22
CA ALA A 173 7.26 -3.99 -23.87
C ALA A 173 6.08 -4.15 -22.89
N GLY A 174 6.42 -4.31 -21.62
CA GLY A 174 5.44 -4.30 -20.54
C GLY A 174 4.84 -2.92 -20.32
N GLY A 175 3.51 -2.85 -20.24
CA GLY A 175 2.80 -1.64 -19.81
C GLY A 175 3.08 -1.27 -18.36
N GLY A 176 3.08 0.03 -18.06
CA GLY A 176 3.19 0.53 -16.70
C GLY A 176 1.97 0.21 -15.85
N GLY A 177 2.18 0.06 -14.54
CA GLY A 177 1.11 -0.23 -13.59
C GLY A 177 0.18 0.95 -13.37
N THR A 178 -1.10 0.67 -13.07
CA THR A 178 -2.13 1.68 -12.82
C THR A 178 -1.98 2.36 -11.47
N THR A 179 -2.60 3.53 -11.32
CA THR A 179 -2.71 4.22 -10.03
C THR A 179 -3.65 3.48 -9.08
N TYR A 180 -3.38 3.56 -7.78
CA TYR A 180 -4.27 3.07 -6.72
C TYR A 180 -4.04 3.83 -5.41
N GLY A 181 -4.81 3.45 -4.39
CA GLY A 181 -4.75 4.09 -3.08
C GLY A 181 -5.21 5.54 -3.12
N THR A 182 -5.08 6.21 -1.99
CA THR A 182 -5.97 7.33 -1.67
C THR A 182 -5.15 8.43 -1.03
N ALA A 183 -5.51 9.69 -1.27
CA ALA A 183 -4.78 10.82 -0.69
C ALA A 183 -4.75 10.75 0.84
N ALA A 184 -5.80 10.20 1.46
CA ALA A 184 -5.92 10.11 2.90
C ALA A 184 -5.05 9.04 3.55
N LEU A 185 -4.47 8.10 2.77
CA LEU A 185 -3.73 6.96 3.31
C LEU A 185 -4.47 6.28 4.47
N LEU A 186 -5.78 6.20 4.32
CA LEU A 186 -6.64 5.32 5.06
C LEU A 186 -7.03 4.28 4.03
N PRO A 187 -6.33 3.14 4.10
CA PRO A 187 -5.33 2.68 5.01
C PRO A 187 -3.98 3.12 4.48
N ILE A 188 -3.00 2.67 5.21
CA ILE A 188 -1.68 2.59 4.65
C ILE A 188 -1.59 1.35 3.71
N VAL A 189 -1.16 1.57 2.47
CA VAL A 189 -0.73 0.51 1.53
C VAL A 189 0.60 0.97 0.93
N GLY A 190 1.58 0.07 0.81
CA GLY A 190 2.86 0.37 0.18
C GLY A 190 2.80 0.39 -1.35
N GLY A 191 3.97 0.61 -1.96
CA GLY A 191 4.15 0.65 -3.41
C GLY A 191 4.08 -0.74 -4.05
N SER A 192 3.65 -0.77 -5.30
CA SER A 192 3.65 -1.94 -6.19
C SER A 192 5.00 -2.16 -6.87
N GLY A 193 5.33 -3.41 -7.16
CA GLY A 193 6.57 -3.76 -7.86
C GLY A 193 6.53 -3.52 -9.38
N GLY A 194 7.71 -3.40 -10.00
CA GLY A 194 7.88 -3.33 -11.45
C GLY A 194 7.88 -4.71 -12.12
N GLY A 195 7.60 -4.76 -13.42
CA GLY A 195 7.64 -5.99 -14.22
C GLY A 195 9.06 -6.41 -14.59
N GLY A 196 9.27 -7.72 -14.75
CA GLY A 196 10.55 -8.27 -15.21
C GLY A 196 10.83 -7.99 -16.69
N GLY A 197 12.09 -8.11 -17.09
CA GLY A 197 12.53 -8.01 -18.47
C GLY A 197 12.41 -9.33 -19.23
N GLY A 198 11.96 -9.26 -20.48
CA GLY A 198 11.85 -10.44 -21.36
C GLY A 198 13.22 -10.97 -21.80
N ALA A 199 13.32 -12.23 -22.21
CA ALA A 199 14.59 -12.84 -22.61
C ALA A 199 14.42 -13.77 -23.82
N ALA A 200 15.49 -13.91 -24.60
CA ALA A 200 15.56 -14.93 -25.65
C ALA A 200 15.73 -16.33 -25.04
N PHE A 201 15.49 -17.37 -25.85
CA PHE A 201 15.67 -18.74 -25.40
C PHE A 201 17.08 -19.00 -24.87
N GLY A 202 17.18 -19.73 -23.75
CA GLY A 202 18.44 -20.05 -23.06
C GLY A 202 18.98 -18.96 -22.11
N ASN A 203 18.35 -17.78 -22.04
CA ASN A 203 18.76 -16.66 -21.19
C ASN A 203 17.74 -16.36 -20.09
N THR A 204 18.21 -15.78 -18.97
CA THR A 204 17.34 -15.27 -17.91
C THR A 204 17.24 -13.75 -17.98
N GLY A 205 16.01 -13.25 -17.96
CA GLY A 205 15.71 -11.82 -17.90
C GLY A 205 16.00 -11.19 -16.54
N TRP A 206 16.03 -9.86 -16.50
CA TRP A 206 16.24 -9.11 -15.26
C TRP A 206 14.94 -9.03 -14.46
N GLY A 207 15.03 -9.14 -13.13
CA GLY A 207 13.86 -8.98 -12.27
C GLY A 207 13.49 -7.52 -12.08
N GLY A 208 12.21 -7.21 -11.94
CA GLY A 208 11.71 -5.87 -11.65
C GLY A 208 11.99 -5.43 -10.22
N GLY A 209 12.02 -4.12 -9.96
CA GLY A 209 12.24 -3.55 -8.63
C GLY A 209 11.02 -3.72 -7.70
N GLY A 210 11.27 -3.91 -6.40
CA GLY A 210 10.22 -3.97 -5.39
C GLY A 210 9.62 -2.59 -5.08
N GLY A 211 8.34 -2.53 -4.70
CA GLY A 211 7.70 -1.28 -4.29
C GLY A 211 8.15 -0.81 -2.90
N GLY A 212 8.10 0.51 -2.69
CA GLY A 212 8.47 1.14 -1.42
C GLY A 212 7.51 0.78 -0.28
N GLY A 213 7.98 0.84 0.96
CA GLY A 213 7.20 0.45 2.13
C GLY A 213 6.11 1.43 2.56
N ALA A 214 5.43 1.08 3.64
CA ALA A 214 4.23 1.75 4.13
C ALA A 214 4.39 2.06 5.62
N LEU A 215 4.34 3.36 5.99
CA LEU A 215 4.62 3.83 7.34
C LEU A 215 3.51 4.75 7.86
N VAL A 216 2.98 4.44 9.04
CA VAL A 216 2.18 5.35 9.86
C VAL A 216 2.99 5.73 11.10
N ILE A 217 3.05 7.01 11.42
CA ILE A 217 3.50 7.49 12.74
C ILE A 217 2.36 8.31 13.33
N ALA A 218 1.84 7.88 14.48
CA ALA A 218 0.77 8.56 15.19
C ALA A 218 1.19 8.94 16.61
N SER A 219 1.12 10.22 16.97
CA SER A 219 1.48 10.73 18.29
C SER A 219 0.29 11.45 18.93
N SER A 220 -0.08 11.12 20.16
CA SER A 220 -1.08 11.91 20.88
C SER A 220 -0.58 13.33 21.24
N GLY A 221 0.74 13.54 21.18
CA GLY A 221 1.40 14.82 21.45
C GLY A 221 1.94 15.49 20.19
N THR A 222 3.18 15.96 20.28
CA THR A 222 3.91 16.61 19.18
C THR A 222 4.76 15.60 18.42
N LEU A 223 4.64 15.60 17.10
CA LEU A 223 5.57 14.94 16.19
C LEU A 223 6.53 15.98 15.62
N THR A 224 7.80 15.91 16.02
CA THR A 224 8.90 16.76 15.51
C THR A 224 9.71 16.00 14.47
N PHE A 225 9.77 16.52 13.24
CA PHE A 225 10.42 15.87 12.11
C PHE A 225 11.53 16.73 11.49
N SER A 226 12.77 16.27 11.59
CA SER A 226 13.96 16.88 10.97
C SER A 226 14.89 15.87 10.28
N GLY A 227 14.58 14.58 10.37
CA GLY A 227 15.34 13.48 9.81
C GLY A 227 14.90 13.07 8.40
N THR A 228 15.09 11.79 8.10
CA THR A 228 14.80 11.22 6.76
C THR A 228 13.84 10.03 6.86
N ILE A 229 12.82 9.99 6.01
CA ILE A 229 12.01 8.78 5.77
C ILE A 229 12.23 8.35 4.33
N LEU A 230 12.69 7.11 4.13
CA LEU A 230 12.93 6.52 2.82
C LEU A 230 11.90 5.42 2.57
N ALA A 231 10.93 5.67 1.71
CA ALA A 231 9.96 4.67 1.27
C ALA A 231 9.92 4.63 -0.26
N ARG A 232 11.09 4.57 -0.89
CA ARG A 232 11.22 4.56 -2.34
C ARG A 232 11.03 3.17 -2.92
N GLY A 233 10.59 3.12 -4.17
CA GLY A 233 10.67 1.89 -4.96
C GLY A 233 12.11 1.51 -5.30
N GLY A 234 12.36 0.22 -5.41
CA GLY A 234 13.60 -0.35 -5.89
C GLY A 234 13.75 -0.15 -7.41
N ALA A 235 15.00 -0.02 -7.86
CA ALA A 235 15.30 0.08 -9.28
C ALA A 235 15.06 -1.25 -10.00
N GLY A 236 14.69 -1.21 -11.27
CA GLY A 236 14.71 -2.38 -12.14
C GLY A 236 16.14 -2.88 -12.37
N GLY A 237 16.34 -4.20 -12.43
CA GLY A 237 17.57 -4.81 -12.91
C GLY A 237 17.86 -4.48 -14.38
N SER A 238 19.15 -4.36 -14.71
CA SER A 238 19.67 -4.05 -16.05
C SER A 238 21.10 -4.56 -16.23
N PHE A 239 21.61 -4.42 -17.45
CA PHE A 239 22.98 -4.75 -17.89
C PHE A 239 23.72 -3.46 -18.24
N GLY A 240 25.04 -3.44 -17.98
CA GLY A 240 25.87 -2.24 -18.16
C GLY A 240 26.46 -1.98 -19.55
N PHE A 241 26.13 -2.79 -20.59
CA PHE A 241 26.78 -2.70 -21.92
C PHE A 241 25.83 -2.97 -23.10
N ASN A 242 26.21 -2.53 -24.31
CA ASN A 242 25.38 -2.28 -25.50
C ASN A 242 25.08 -3.52 -26.39
N THR A 243 24.94 -4.72 -25.82
CA THR A 243 24.77 -5.95 -26.61
C THR A 243 23.30 -6.37 -26.71
N PHE A 244 22.88 -6.96 -27.83
CA PHE A 244 21.58 -7.64 -27.98
C PHE A 244 21.40 -8.67 -26.86
N GLY A 245 20.54 -8.38 -25.88
CA GLY A 245 20.45 -9.11 -24.62
C GLY A 245 19.07 -8.97 -23.96
N PRO A 246 18.78 -9.74 -22.91
CA PRO A 246 17.48 -9.72 -22.23
C PRO A 246 17.02 -8.29 -21.93
N GLY A 247 15.74 -7.97 -22.08
CA GLY A 247 15.22 -6.63 -21.81
C GLY A 247 15.49 -6.18 -20.37
N ALA A 248 15.67 -4.88 -20.14
CA ALA A 248 15.76 -4.34 -18.80
C ALA A 248 14.38 -4.40 -18.12
N SER A 249 14.34 -4.20 -16.81
CA SER A 249 13.12 -4.41 -16.02
C SER A 249 12.59 -3.11 -15.43
N GLY A 250 11.30 -3.09 -15.07
CA GLY A 250 10.65 -1.92 -14.52
C GLY A 250 11.04 -1.64 -13.07
N GLY A 251 11.09 -0.36 -12.70
CA GLY A 251 11.25 0.07 -11.31
C GLY A 251 9.97 -0.12 -10.49
N GLY A 252 10.11 -0.38 -9.20
CA GLY A 252 8.99 -0.39 -8.27
C GLY A 252 8.46 1.02 -8.00
N SER A 253 7.18 1.17 -7.68
CA SER A 253 6.62 2.46 -7.26
C SER A 253 7.06 2.85 -5.85
N GLY A 254 6.96 4.14 -5.54
CA GLY A 254 7.16 4.65 -4.19
C GLY A 254 6.10 4.15 -3.20
N GLY A 255 6.39 4.34 -1.92
CA GLY A 255 5.58 3.86 -0.80
C GLY A 255 4.60 4.88 -0.22
N ALA A 256 4.11 4.62 0.98
CA ALA A 256 3.16 5.49 1.68
C ALA A 256 3.72 5.95 3.02
N VAL A 257 3.60 7.24 3.32
CA VAL A 257 3.96 7.82 4.62
C VAL A 257 2.80 8.65 5.14
N ARG A 258 2.25 8.28 6.30
CA ARG A 258 1.17 8.99 6.99
C ARG A 258 1.64 9.42 8.37
N LEU A 259 1.67 10.74 8.60
CA LEU A 259 2.01 11.34 9.89
C LEU A 259 0.74 11.91 10.52
N VAL A 260 0.44 11.51 11.75
CA VAL A 260 -0.75 11.95 12.50
C VAL A 260 -0.31 12.43 13.88
N ALA A 261 -0.66 13.65 14.26
CA ALA A 261 -0.30 14.19 15.56
C ALA A 261 -1.29 15.24 16.07
N THR A 262 -1.22 15.59 17.36
CA THR A 262 -1.88 16.82 17.83
C THR A 262 -1.21 18.04 17.17
N THR A 263 0.13 18.06 17.22
CA THR A 263 0.97 19.08 16.57
C THR A 263 2.02 18.40 15.70
N LEU A 264 2.15 18.84 14.44
CA LEU A 264 3.19 18.41 13.53
C LEU A 264 4.16 19.56 13.27
N ALA A 265 5.41 19.41 13.69
CA ALA A 265 6.43 20.44 13.62
C ALA A 265 7.75 19.90 13.03
N GLY A 266 8.64 20.82 12.66
CA GLY A 266 10.01 20.50 12.27
C GLY A 266 10.41 21.06 10.91
N SER A 267 11.72 21.11 10.67
CA SER A 267 12.30 21.64 9.45
C SER A 267 13.57 20.89 9.05
N GLY A 268 13.98 21.03 7.79
CA GLY A 268 15.25 20.48 7.30
C GLY A 268 15.25 18.96 7.03
N GLY A 269 14.15 18.27 7.31
CA GLY A 269 13.98 16.85 7.01
C GLY A 269 13.63 16.54 5.55
N THR A 270 13.62 15.25 5.21
CA THR A 270 13.25 14.73 3.89
C THR A 270 12.33 13.51 3.98
N ILE A 271 11.25 13.49 3.21
CA ILE A 271 10.40 12.31 3.00
C ILE A 271 10.48 11.93 1.53
N ASP A 272 11.15 10.82 1.22
CA ASP A 272 11.36 10.34 -0.15
C ASP A 272 10.49 9.12 -0.45
N VAL A 273 9.39 9.37 -1.15
CA VAL A 273 8.48 8.34 -1.67
C VAL A 273 8.54 8.25 -3.20
N ARG A 274 9.68 8.57 -3.82
CA ARG A 274 9.79 8.45 -5.29
C ARG A 274 9.75 6.99 -5.74
N GLY A 275 9.29 6.77 -6.97
CA GLY A 275 9.44 5.48 -7.64
C GLY A 275 10.90 5.17 -7.95
N GLY A 276 11.20 3.88 -8.08
CA GLY A 276 12.49 3.40 -8.54
C GLY A 276 12.68 3.66 -10.03
N ALA A 277 13.93 3.87 -10.44
CA ALA A 277 14.29 3.98 -11.84
C ALA A 277 13.99 2.66 -12.58
N GLY A 278 13.54 2.76 -13.83
CA GLY A 278 13.56 1.62 -14.73
C GLY A 278 15.01 1.22 -15.01
N GLY A 279 15.25 -0.07 -15.27
CA GLY A 279 16.56 -0.54 -15.67
C GLY A 279 17.01 0.18 -16.95
N PRO A 280 18.21 0.78 -17.00
CA PRO A 280 18.72 1.40 -18.22
C PRO A 280 18.82 0.38 -19.35
N GLY A 281 18.65 0.83 -20.59
CA GLY A 281 18.83 0.00 -21.78
C GLY A 281 19.12 0.88 -23.01
N THR A 282 19.80 0.32 -24.01
CA THR A 282 20.08 1.01 -25.28
C THR A 282 18.95 0.82 -26.27
N GLY A 283 18.51 1.91 -26.93
CA GLY A 283 17.66 1.91 -28.13
C GLY A 283 16.20 1.48 -27.93
N PHE A 284 15.97 0.27 -27.41
CA PHE A 284 14.65 -0.40 -27.45
C PHE A 284 14.37 -1.34 -26.27
N SER A 285 15.14 -1.30 -25.18
CA SER A 285 15.06 -2.31 -24.11
C SER A 285 15.04 -1.77 -22.69
N ALA A 286 14.91 -0.46 -22.51
CA ALA A 286 14.85 0.17 -21.20
C ALA A 286 13.57 -0.25 -20.44
N GLY A 287 13.69 -0.38 -19.12
CA GLY A 287 12.55 -0.57 -18.24
C GLY A 287 11.81 0.72 -17.95
N GLY A 288 10.52 0.60 -17.62
CA GLY A 288 9.71 1.74 -17.18
C GLY A 288 10.04 2.14 -15.74
N ALA A 289 10.14 3.45 -15.47
CA ALA A 289 10.26 3.97 -14.11
C ALA A 289 8.97 3.74 -13.30
N GLY A 290 9.12 3.51 -12.00
CA GLY A 290 7.99 3.40 -11.08
C GLY A 290 7.32 4.74 -10.83
N GLY A 291 6.01 4.71 -10.60
CA GLY A 291 5.23 5.86 -10.16
C GLY A 291 5.62 6.32 -8.75
N VAL A 292 5.37 7.59 -8.44
CA VAL A 292 5.63 8.11 -7.09
C VAL A 292 4.61 7.59 -6.09
N GLY A 293 5.01 7.58 -4.83
CA GLY A 293 4.20 7.23 -3.68
C GLY A 293 3.43 8.41 -3.11
N ARG A 294 2.86 8.22 -1.91
CA ARG A 294 1.95 9.17 -1.26
C ARG A 294 2.46 9.62 0.10
N VAL A 295 2.24 10.89 0.42
CA VAL A 295 2.49 11.45 1.76
C VAL A 295 1.21 12.10 2.29
N ARG A 296 0.86 11.81 3.54
CA ARG A 296 -0.28 12.37 4.26
C ARG A 296 0.18 12.99 5.57
N LEU A 297 -0.24 14.23 5.81
CA LEU A 297 0.03 14.95 7.05
C LEU A 297 -1.30 15.27 7.73
N GLU A 298 -1.43 14.89 8.99
CA GLU A 298 -2.64 15.12 9.79
C GLU A 298 -2.29 15.73 11.15
N ALA A 299 -2.72 16.96 11.38
CA ALA A 299 -2.50 17.66 12.64
C ALA A 299 -3.53 18.77 12.86
N PHE A 300 -3.79 19.12 14.12
CA PHE A 300 -4.56 20.34 14.43
C PHE A 300 -3.72 21.59 14.18
N THR A 301 -2.41 21.50 14.45
CA THR A 301 -1.42 22.54 14.15
C THR A 301 -0.28 21.95 13.33
N THR A 302 0.03 22.55 12.18
CA THR A 302 1.16 22.14 11.34
C THR A 302 2.11 23.31 11.06
N THR A 303 3.38 23.15 11.41
CA THR A 303 4.47 24.10 11.09
C THR A 303 5.61 23.42 10.34
N VAL A 304 5.36 22.22 9.80
CA VAL A 304 6.38 21.40 9.15
C VAL A 304 6.86 22.02 7.83
N SER A 305 8.18 22.10 7.67
CA SER A 305 8.83 22.61 6.47
C SER A 305 9.94 21.65 6.04
N VAL A 306 9.56 20.61 5.30
CA VAL A 306 10.47 19.54 4.86
C VAL A 306 10.36 19.26 3.39
N ASN A 307 11.38 18.59 2.85
CA ASN A 307 11.47 18.26 1.44
C ASN A 307 10.72 16.95 1.14
N PHE A 308 9.71 17.01 0.27
CA PHE A 308 8.94 15.84 -0.19
C PHE A 308 9.40 15.31 -1.56
N GLN A 309 10.58 15.74 -2.04
CA GLN A 309 11.22 15.23 -3.26
C GLN A 309 10.32 15.33 -4.51
N GLY A 310 9.57 16.43 -4.62
CA GLY A 310 8.66 16.70 -5.73
C GLY A 310 7.27 16.08 -5.59
N VAL A 311 6.96 15.41 -4.47
CA VAL A 311 5.62 14.87 -4.19
C VAL A 311 4.82 15.87 -3.36
N THR A 312 3.59 16.19 -3.78
CA THR A 312 2.70 17.06 -3.00
C THR A 312 2.01 16.25 -1.91
N PRO A 313 2.24 16.52 -0.61
CA PRO A 313 1.54 15.84 0.47
C PRO A 313 0.08 16.27 0.52
N SER A 314 -0.82 15.35 0.85
CA SER A 314 -2.19 15.70 1.20
C SER A 314 -2.28 16.04 2.69
N GLN A 315 -3.26 16.87 3.07
CA GLN A 315 -3.39 17.36 4.45
C GLN A 315 -4.82 17.22 4.98
N GLY A 316 -4.98 17.16 6.31
CA GLY A 316 -6.27 17.32 6.98
C GLY A 316 -6.18 17.16 8.48
N LEU A 317 -7.33 17.10 9.14
CA LEU A 317 -7.40 16.94 10.59
C LEU A 317 -7.01 15.52 11.02
N PRO A 318 -6.50 15.33 12.25
CA PRO A 318 -6.20 14.02 12.82
C PRO A 318 -7.41 13.08 12.75
N ASN A 319 -7.22 11.94 12.10
CA ASN A 319 -8.17 10.82 12.09
C ASN A 319 -7.49 9.57 12.64
N SER A 320 -8.28 8.58 13.08
CA SER A 320 -7.77 7.34 13.67
C SER A 320 -6.62 6.75 12.84
N ALA A 321 -5.52 6.38 13.52
CA ALA A 321 -4.34 5.80 12.90
C ALA A 321 -4.66 4.43 12.27
N VAL A 322 -5.61 3.70 12.87
CA VAL A 322 -6.11 2.39 12.46
C VAL A 322 -7.65 2.43 12.40
N LEU A 323 -8.26 1.75 11.44
CA LEU A 323 -9.72 1.72 11.28
C LEU A 323 -10.32 0.49 12.00
N PRO A 324 -11.23 0.68 12.98
CA PRO A 324 -11.89 -0.44 13.65
C PRO A 324 -12.83 -1.19 12.69
N ASN A 325 -12.93 -2.52 12.84
CA ASN A 325 -13.76 -3.42 12.02
C ASN A 325 -13.48 -3.38 10.51
N ALA A 326 -12.21 -3.32 10.13
CA ALA A 326 -11.86 -3.38 8.72
C ALA A 326 -12.43 -4.65 8.07
N PRO A 327 -13.16 -4.56 6.95
CA PRO A 327 -13.44 -5.71 6.11
C PRO A 327 -12.21 -6.58 5.81
N ILE A 328 -12.43 -7.86 5.61
CA ILE A 328 -11.38 -8.85 5.39
C ILE A 328 -11.86 -9.71 4.23
N LEU A 329 -10.98 -9.99 3.28
CA LEU A 329 -11.18 -10.93 2.18
C LEU A 329 -9.97 -11.85 2.17
N ARG A 330 -10.17 -13.15 2.33
CA ARG A 330 -9.09 -14.13 2.26
C ARG A 330 -9.41 -15.21 1.23
N ILE A 331 -8.37 -15.77 0.64
CA ILE A 331 -8.46 -17.07 -0.03
C ILE A 331 -8.43 -18.10 1.09
N ALA A 332 -9.51 -18.86 1.25
CA ALA A 332 -9.67 -19.82 2.33
C ALA A 332 -9.14 -21.22 1.94
N SER A 333 -9.34 -21.63 0.69
CA SER A 333 -8.79 -22.88 0.17
C SER A 333 -8.61 -22.87 -1.35
N ILE A 334 -7.72 -23.73 -1.84
CA ILE A 334 -7.47 -23.96 -3.27
C ILE A 334 -7.50 -25.47 -3.49
N ALA A 335 -8.34 -25.95 -4.42
CA ALA A 335 -8.56 -27.37 -4.67
C ALA A 335 -8.93 -28.18 -3.38
N GLY A 336 -9.62 -27.54 -2.44
CA GLY A 336 -9.97 -28.14 -1.15
C GLY A 336 -8.84 -28.15 -0.11
N VAL A 337 -7.62 -27.72 -0.45
CA VAL A 337 -6.51 -27.55 0.49
C VAL A 337 -6.62 -26.19 1.18
N PRO A 338 -6.69 -26.12 2.52
CA PRO A 338 -6.76 -24.85 3.23
C PRO A 338 -5.55 -23.97 2.98
N ALA A 339 -5.77 -22.69 2.71
CA ALA A 339 -4.69 -21.71 2.66
C ALA A 339 -4.26 -21.33 4.09
N PRO A 340 -2.96 -21.09 4.33
CA PRO A 340 -2.49 -20.62 5.63
C PRO A 340 -3.11 -19.26 5.98
N ALA A 341 -3.24 -18.97 7.27
CA ALA A 341 -3.83 -17.71 7.76
C ALA A 341 -3.07 -16.46 7.30
N ALA A 342 -1.77 -16.60 7.06
CA ALA A 342 -0.89 -15.59 6.50
C ALA A 342 -0.11 -16.18 5.31
N PRO A 343 -0.67 -16.17 4.09
CA PRO A 343 0.03 -16.64 2.90
C PRO A 343 1.23 -15.73 2.62
N THR A 344 2.42 -16.33 2.59
CA THR A 344 3.73 -15.67 2.47
C THR A 344 3.91 -15.01 1.12
N GLY A 345 3.27 -15.60 0.14
CA GLY A 345 3.45 -15.23 -1.20
C GLY A 345 4.84 -15.39 -1.79
N SER A 346 5.38 -16.60 -1.71
CA SER A 346 6.68 -16.95 -2.30
C SER A 346 6.57 -17.93 -3.48
N LEU A 347 7.07 -17.52 -4.66
CA LEU A 347 7.17 -18.38 -5.85
C LEU A 347 8.16 -19.53 -5.65
N ALA A 348 9.04 -19.44 -4.64
CA ALA A 348 10.02 -20.47 -4.31
C ALA A 348 9.52 -21.46 -3.24
N SER A 349 8.57 -21.04 -2.39
CA SER A 349 8.01 -21.85 -1.31
C SER A 349 6.48 -21.68 -1.32
N PRO A 350 5.76 -22.54 -2.07
CA PRO A 350 4.32 -22.40 -2.22
C PRO A 350 3.56 -22.47 -0.89
N ASP A 351 2.61 -21.56 -0.70
CA ASP A 351 1.70 -21.58 0.46
C ASP A 351 0.72 -22.77 0.42
N VAL A 352 0.39 -23.23 -0.78
CA VAL A 352 -0.49 -24.37 -1.05
C VAL A 352 0.09 -25.18 -2.22
N THR A 353 0.17 -26.51 -2.05
CA THR A 353 0.53 -27.44 -3.12
C THR A 353 -0.73 -28.13 -3.63
N LEU A 354 -0.99 -28.05 -4.93
CA LEU A 354 -2.15 -28.69 -5.54
C LEU A 354 -2.02 -30.23 -5.52
N PRO A 355 -3.07 -30.98 -5.14
CA PRO A 355 -3.07 -32.43 -5.26
C PRO A 355 -2.84 -32.92 -6.69
N ALA A 356 -2.16 -34.06 -6.85
CA ALA A 356 -1.97 -34.65 -8.16
C ALA A 356 -3.31 -34.98 -8.84
N GLY A 357 -3.43 -34.69 -10.13
CA GLY A 357 -4.68 -34.90 -10.88
C GLY A 357 -5.79 -33.88 -10.59
N THR A 358 -5.48 -32.77 -9.91
CA THR A 358 -6.44 -31.67 -9.71
C THR A 358 -7.00 -31.22 -11.07
N PRO A 359 -8.34 -31.25 -11.26
CA PRO A 359 -8.97 -30.76 -12.49
C PRO A 359 -8.72 -29.26 -12.69
N ASN A 360 -8.59 -28.84 -13.95
CA ASN A 360 -8.42 -27.43 -14.34
C ASN A 360 -9.59 -27.06 -15.28
N PRO A 361 -10.46 -26.08 -14.96
CA PRO A 361 -10.34 -25.03 -13.92
C PRO A 361 -10.36 -25.51 -12.45
N VAL A 362 -9.54 -24.86 -11.62
CA VAL A 362 -9.39 -25.17 -10.18
C VAL A 362 -10.37 -24.37 -9.34
N SER A 363 -10.95 -24.99 -8.32
CA SER A 363 -11.80 -24.32 -7.33
C SER A 363 -10.98 -23.54 -6.30
N VAL A 364 -11.30 -22.26 -6.12
CA VAL A 364 -10.71 -21.35 -5.14
C VAL A 364 -11.82 -20.81 -4.26
N VAL A 365 -11.81 -21.14 -2.96
CA VAL A 365 -12.82 -20.65 -2.01
C VAL A 365 -12.35 -19.35 -1.39
N LEU A 366 -13.20 -18.33 -1.44
CA LEU A 366 -12.99 -17.03 -0.81
C LEU A 366 -13.86 -16.93 0.44
N GLU A 367 -13.35 -16.22 1.44
CA GLU A 367 -14.11 -15.82 2.62
C GLU A 367 -13.98 -14.32 2.85
N GLY A 368 -15.10 -13.68 3.19
CA GLY A 368 -15.18 -12.28 3.56
C GLY A 368 -15.69 -12.09 4.99
N ALA A 369 -15.15 -11.13 5.72
CA ALA A 369 -15.72 -10.62 6.97
C ALA A 369 -15.98 -9.12 6.82
N ASN A 370 -17.11 -8.64 7.34
CA ASN A 370 -17.62 -7.27 7.11
C ASN A 370 -17.75 -6.92 5.60
N ILE A 371 -18.04 -7.92 4.76
CA ILE A 371 -18.33 -7.77 3.32
C ILE A 371 -19.78 -8.19 3.06
N PRO A 372 -20.66 -7.31 2.56
CA PRO A 372 -22.04 -7.63 2.21
C PRO A 372 -22.15 -8.77 1.19
N PRO A 373 -23.16 -9.64 1.34
CA PRO A 373 -23.55 -10.58 0.29
C PRO A 373 -23.94 -9.84 -1.00
N GLY A 374 -23.72 -10.45 -2.15
CA GLY A 374 -23.91 -9.81 -3.47
C GLY A 374 -22.68 -9.07 -3.98
N THR A 375 -21.60 -9.01 -3.20
CA THR A 375 -20.33 -8.40 -3.61
C THR A 375 -19.61 -9.21 -4.68
N THR A 376 -19.30 -8.61 -5.82
CA THR A 376 -18.43 -9.23 -6.84
C THR A 376 -16.95 -9.12 -6.45
N VAL A 377 -16.23 -10.23 -6.61
CA VAL A 377 -14.79 -10.41 -6.37
C VAL A 377 -14.12 -10.88 -7.64
N THR A 378 -13.07 -10.17 -8.07
CA THR A 378 -12.16 -10.57 -9.14
C THR A 378 -11.03 -11.40 -8.55
N VAL A 379 -10.89 -12.66 -8.96
CA VAL A 379 -9.76 -13.52 -8.61
C VAL A 379 -8.81 -13.60 -9.80
N ARG A 380 -7.52 -13.35 -9.56
CA ARG A 380 -6.46 -13.35 -10.56
C ARG A 380 -5.35 -14.31 -10.14
N VAL A 381 -4.92 -15.16 -11.07
CA VAL A 381 -3.75 -16.04 -10.95
C VAL A 381 -2.65 -15.51 -11.86
N GLN A 382 -1.43 -15.50 -11.33
CA GLN A 382 -0.23 -15.17 -12.06
C GLN A 382 0.80 -16.29 -11.88
N GLY A 383 1.13 -17.01 -12.96
CA GLY A 383 2.23 -17.97 -12.95
C GLY A 383 3.58 -17.29 -12.74
N GLN A 384 4.58 -18.08 -12.31
CA GLN A 384 5.98 -17.63 -12.25
C GLN A 384 6.46 -17.07 -13.59
N VAL A 385 6.04 -17.69 -14.70
CA VAL A 385 6.20 -17.18 -16.06
C VAL A 385 4.89 -17.26 -16.85
N GLY A 386 4.82 -16.53 -17.98
CA GLY A 386 3.68 -16.60 -18.90
C GLY A 386 2.47 -15.73 -18.50
N SER A 387 1.31 -16.05 -19.08
CA SER A 387 0.12 -15.19 -19.01
C SER A 387 -0.67 -15.31 -17.70
N VAL A 388 -1.39 -14.23 -17.40
CA VAL A 388 -2.27 -14.06 -16.25
C VAL A 388 -3.67 -14.59 -16.56
N SER A 389 -4.31 -15.26 -15.60
CA SER A 389 -5.71 -15.68 -15.69
C SER A 389 -6.55 -14.92 -14.66
N SER A 390 -7.80 -14.58 -14.99
CA SER A 390 -8.72 -13.92 -14.04
C SER A 390 -10.16 -14.34 -14.23
N THR A 391 -10.92 -14.39 -13.13
CA THR A 391 -12.37 -14.65 -13.11
C THR A 391 -13.04 -13.72 -12.12
N THR A 392 -14.37 -13.62 -12.18
CA THR A 392 -15.18 -12.88 -11.20
C THR A 392 -16.23 -13.79 -10.57
N VAL A 393 -16.45 -13.63 -9.27
CA VAL A 393 -17.42 -14.42 -8.48
C VAL A 393 -18.19 -13.51 -7.53
N THR A 394 -19.38 -13.90 -7.10
CA THR A 394 -20.19 -13.13 -6.14
C THR A 394 -20.20 -13.79 -4.76
N LEU A 395 -19.89 -13.02 -3.73
CA LEU A 395 -19.95 -13.43 -2.32
C LEU A 395 -21.40 -13.64 -1.86
N THR A 396 -21.65 -14.72 -1.12
CA THR A 396 -22.96 -15.09 -0.56
C THR A 396 -22.85 -15.32 0.95
N GLY A 397 -23.96 -15.29 1.70
CA GLY A 397 -23.97 -15.49 3.16
C GLY A 397 -24.49 -14.26 3.92
N THR A 398 -23.77 -13.83 4.96
CA THR A 398 -24.12 -12.63 5.77
C THR A 398 -22.98 -11.62 5.76
N ALA A 399 -23.23 -10.33 6.06
CA ALA A 399 -22.15 -9.33 6.05
C ALA A 399 -20.99 -9.65 7.00
N ALA A 400 -21.25 -10.33 8.13
CA ALA A 400 -20.23 -10.76 9.08
C ALA A 400 -19.38 -11.94 8.57
N ALA A 401 -19.94 -12.76 7.67
CA ALA A 401 -19.30 -13.94 7.11
C ALA A 401 -19.89 -14.25 5.72
N THR A 402 -19.16 -13.88 4.67
CA THR A 402 -19.48 -14.24 3.28
C THR A 402 -18.52 -15.28 2.72
N THR A 403 -18.97 -16.03 1.73
CA THR A 403 -18.15 -17.00 0.99
C THR A 403 -18.48 -17.03 -0.50
N ALA A 404 -17.50 -17.38 -1.32
CA ALA A 404 -17.65 -17.56 -2.77
C ALA A 404 -16.67 -18.60 -3.31
N PRO A 405 -17.13 -19.66 -4.01
CA PRO A 405 -16.27 -20.53 -4.79
C PRO A 405 -16.02 -19.92 -6.18
N ALA A 406 -14.79 -19.53 -6.47
CA ALA A 406 -14.34 -19.15 -7.82
C ALA A 406 -13.79 -20.37 -8.56
N SER A 407 -13.95 -20.40 -9.89
CA SER A 407 -13.37 -21.41 -10.77
C SER A 407 -12.41 -20.72 -11.72
N LEU A 408 -11.11 -21.07 -11.66
CA LEU A 408 -10.05 -20.33 -12.33
C LEU A 408 -9.00 -21.27 -12.93
N VAL A 409 -8.50 -20.91 -14.12
CA VAL A 409 -7.39 -21.64 -14.73
C VAL A 409 -6.09 -21.31 -13.99
N ILE A 410 -5.52 -22.31 -13.30
CA ILE A 410 -4.25 -22.19 -12.55
C ILE A 410 -3.18 -23.03 -13.26
N PRO A 411 -1.98 -22.51 -13.52
CA PRO A 411 -0.87 -23.33 -13.99
C PRO A 411 -0.55 -24.45 -12.99
N THR A 412 -0.48 -25.70 -13.48
CA THR A 412 -0.21 -26.89 -12.64
C THR A 412 1.23 -27.40 -12.75
N ASP A 413 2.01 -26.83 -13.67
CA ASP A 413 3.38 -27.18 -14.01
C ASP A 413 4.41 -26.18 -13.46
N GLN A 414 3.95 -25.12 -12.80
CA GLN A 414 4.79 -24.08 -12.23
C GLN A 414 4.14 -23.45 -10.99
N PRO A 415 4.93 -22.88 -10.06
CA PRO A 415 4.41 -22.04 -8.99
C PRO A 415 3.60 -20.85 -9.55
N SER A 416 2.53 -20.48 -8.85
CA SER A 416 1.70 -19.33 -9.23
C SER A 416 1.19 -18.60 -7.99
N VAL A 417 0.79 -17.35 -8.21
CA VAL A 417 0.32 -16.41 -7.21
C VAL A 417 -1.16 -16.16 -7.42
N LEU A 418 -1.97 -16.33 -6.37
CA LEU A 418 -3.37 -15.96 -6.39
C LEU A 418 -3.59 -14.62 -5.68
N THR A 419 -4.46 -13.82 -6.28
CA THR A 419 -4.98 -12.57 -5.72
C THR A 419 -6.50 -12.54 -5.91
N ALA A 420 -7.23 -11.91 -5.02
CA ALA A 420 -8.67 -11.70 -5.06
C ALA A 420 -8.94 -10.24 -4.71
N SER A 421 -9.87 -9.56 -5.37
CA SER A 421 -10.23 -8.17 -5.12
C SER A 421 -11.72 -7.92 -5.33
N ALA A 422 -12.41 -7.40 -4.35
CA ALA A 422 -13.86 -7.22 -4.27
C ALA A 422 -14.21 -5.73 -4.30
N SER A 423 -15.42 -5.30 -4.68
CA SER A 423 -15.85 -3.88 -4.56
C SER A 423 -17.38 -3.73 -4.36
N PHE A 424 -17.86 -3.24 -3.22
CA PHE A 424 -19.26 -3.31 -2.75
C PHE A 424 -19.77 -2.12 -1.93
N ILE A 425 -21.07 -1.85 -1.89
CA ILE A 425 -21.67 -0.78 -1.07
C ILE A 425 -21.66 -1.16 0.42
N LEU A 426 -21.16 -0.30 1.32
CA LEU A 426 -21.31 -0.54 2.76
C LEU A 426 -22.75 -0.23 3.18
N LEU A 427 -23.59 -1.25 3.32
CA LEU A 427 -24.93 -1.10 3.88
C LEU A 427 -24.81 -0.94 5.39
N ALA A 428 -25.35 0.15 5.92
CA ALA A 428 -25.43 0.36 7.35
C ALA A 428 -26.23 -0.79 8.00
N GLY A 429 -25.71 -1.34 9.09
CA GLY A 429 -26.42 -2.36 9.88
C GLY A 429 -27.75 -1.82 10.42
N VAL A 430 -28.67 -2.74 10.71
CA VAL A 430 -30.03 -2.43 11.20
C VAL A 430 -29.95 -1.48 12.41
N GLY A 431 -30.34 -0.22 12.21
CA GLY A 431 -30.38 0.84 13.23
C GLY A 431 -29.27 1.90 13.17
N GLY A 432 -28.25 1.74 12.32
CA GLY A 432 -27.20 2.75 12.11
C GLY A 432 -27.47 3.59 10.87
N GLY A 433 -27.30 4.91 10.95
CA GLY A 433 -27.29 5.79 9.77
C GLY A 433 -26.13 5.49 8.80
N PRO A 434 -26.02 6.22 7.67
CA PRO A 434 -24.96 6.00 6.68
C PRO A 434 -23.57 5.97 7.33
N VAL A 435 -22.72 5.04 6.90
CA VAL A 435 -21.34 4.98 7.41
C VAL A 435 -20.55 6.12 6.79
N PHE A 436 -19.97 6.95 7.65
CA PHE A 436 -19.12 8.05 7.24
C PHE A 436 -17.66 7.66 7.42
N VAL A 437 -16.86 7.90 6.38
CA VAL A 437 -15.41 7.82 6.46
C VAL A 437 -14.86 9.14 5.95
N GLN A 438 -14.09 9.84 6.79
CA GLN A 438 -13.58 11.19 6.51
C GLN A 438 -14.68 12.25 6.29
N GLY A 439 -15.80 12.17 7.02
CA GLY A 439 -16.90 13.15 6.95
C GLY A 439 -17.82 12.99 5.73
N GLU A 440 -17.52 12.05 4.82
CA GLU A 440 -18.32 11.75 3.63
C GLU A 440 -19.03 10.40 3.79
N ALA A 441 -20.27 10.32 3.29
CA ALA A 441 -21.02 9.06 3.27
C ALA A 441 -20.37 8.07 2.28
N VAL A 442 -20.07 6.87 2.78
CA VAL A 442 -19.51 5.78 2.00
C VAL A 442 -20.55 5.27 1.00
N GLU A 443 -20.13 5.08 -0.25
CA GLU A 443 -20.95 4.53 -1.33
C GLU A 443 -20.53 3.11 -1.73
N ARG A 444 -19.25 2.79 -1.87
CA ARG A 444 -18.69 1.45 -2.18
C ARG A 444 -17.47 1.13 -1.30
N VAL A 445 -16.90 -0.06 -1.37
CA VAL A 445 -15.90 -0.65 -0.47
C VAL A 445 -15.14 -1.75 -1.21
N ARG A 446 -13.83 -1.70 -1.39
CA ARG A 446 -13.08 -2.66 -2.19
C ARG A 446 -12.07 -3.49 -1.43
N VAL A 447 -12.31 -4.79 -1.25
CA VAL A 447 -11.43 -5.64 -0.43
C VAL A 447 -10.54 -6.54 -1.26
N THR A 448 -9.23 -6.50 -1.09
CA THR A 448 -8.22 -7.25 -1.83
C THR A 448 -7.50 -8.25 -0.94
N ALA A 449 -7.55 -9.53 -1.26
CA ALA A 449 -6.69 -10.58 -0.73
C ALA A 449 -5.56 -10.84 -1.75
N GLY A 450 -4.31 -10.44 -1.49
CA GLY A 450 -3.24 -10.65 -2.46
C GLY A 450 -1.87 -10.76 -1.81
N TRP A 451 -0.98 -11.53 -2.43
CA TRP A 451 0.20 -12.16 -1.84
C TRP A 451 1.12 -11.30 -0.96
N GLY A 452 1.52 -11.90 0.15
CA GLY A 452 2.45 -11.35 1.14
C GLY A 452 1.80 -10.43 2.17
N ALA A 453 0.47 -10.28 2.20
CA ALA A 453 -0.22 -9.47 3.21
C ALA A 453 -1.64 -9.95 3.55
N ALA A 454 -2.12 -9.54 4.72
CA ALA A 454 -3.53 -9.69 5.09
C ALA A 454 -4.45 -8.86 4.18
N SER A 455 -5.74 -9.14 4.20
CA SER A 455 -6.76 -8.48 3.38
C SER A 455 -6.72 -6.95 3.46
N GLN A 456 -6.93 -6.28 2.32
CA GLN A 456 -6.91 -4.83 2.17
C GLN A 456 -8.29 -4.30 1.72
N VAL A 457 -9.08 -3.63 2.56
CA VAL A 457 -10.44 -3.07 2.23
C VAL A 457 -10.36 -1.81 1.40
N ALA A 458 -11.44 -1.20 0.86
CA ALA A 458 -11.42 0.17 0.34
C ALA A 458 -12.73 0.94 0.16
N TYR A 459 -13.14 1.77 1.13
CA TYR A 459 -14.34 2.60 1.05
C TYR A 459 -14.29 3.66 -0.06
N ILE A 460 -15.05 3.51 -1.11
CA ILE A 460 -15.36 4.50 -2.13
C ILE A 460 -16.50 5.38 -1.62
N THR A 461 -16.34 6.70 -1.49
CA THR A 461 -17.42 7.60 -1.07
C THR A 461 -18.31 8.01 -2.24
N LYS A 462 -19.44 8.68 -1.97
CA LYS A 462 -20.34 9.23 -3.01
C LYS A 462 -19.69 10.20 -4.01
N SER A 463 -18.50 10.71 -3.70
CA SER A 463 -17.71 11.57 -4.59
C SER A 463 -16.79 10.77 -5.54
N GLY A 464 -16.80 9.43 -5.47
CA GLY A 464 -15.92 8.55 -6.25
C GLY A 464 -14.54 8.31 -5.61
N ARG A 465 -14.34 8.75 -4.36
CA ARG A 465 -13.07 8.70 -3.62
C ARG A 465 -12.89 7.36 -2.90
N GLU A 466 -11.94 6.54 -3.32
CA GLU A 466 -11.55 5.27 -2.66
C GLU A 466 -10.81 5.51 -1.32
N ILE A 467 -10.94 4.62 -0.33
CA ILE A 467 -10.38 4.70 1.06
C ILE A 467 -10.08 3.26 1.54
N VAL A 468 -8.93 2.68 1.16
CA VAL A 468 -8.50 1.27 1.45
C VAL A 468 -8.61 0.93 3.02
N LEU A 469 -8.56 -0.30 3.58
CA LEU A 469 -8.21 -0.59 5.01
C LEU A 469 -7.14 -1.69 5.13
N GLY A 470 -6.23 -1.65 6.11
CA GLY A 470 -5.42 -2.83 6.47
C GLY A 470 -6.18 -3.71 7.47
N ALA A 471 -6.01 -5.03 7.41
CA ALA A 471 -6.65 -5.95 8.35
C ALA A 471 -6.17 -5.70 9.79
N GLY A 472 -6.95 -4.95 10.57
CA GLY A 472 -6.87 -4.94 12.02
C GLY A 472 -7.72 -6.08 12.58
N ARG A 473 -7.09 -7.02 13.26
CA ARG A 473 -7.69 -7.64 14.44
C ARG A 473 -6.99 -7.09 15.66
#